data_AF-A0A3S5DHS3-F1
#
_entry.id   AF-A0A3S5DHS3-F1
#
_cell.length_a   1.000
_cell.length_b   1.000
_cell.length_c   1.000
_cell.angle_alpha   90.00
_cell.angle_beta   90.00
_cell.angle_gamma   90.00
#
_symmetry.space_group_name_H-M   'P 1'
#
loop_
_entity.id
_entity.type
_entity.pdbx_description
1 polymer ?
#
loop_
_entity_poly.entity_id
_entity_poly.type
_entity_poly.pdbx_seq_one_letter_code
_entity_poly.pdbx_strand_id
1 'polypeptide(L)'
;MFVVLDDADLERAVKIGVQARLNNAGQVCTAAKRFILHENIADAFLTKFSEAFRQVKIGDPLDESTTLGPLSSKDALDTPKQTRWTRR
;
A
#
# COMPACT_ATOMS: atom_id res chain seq x y z
N MET A 1 1.54 -1.72 -11.23
CA MET A 1 0.75 -2.96 -11.06
C MET A 1 1.63 -3.95 -10.33
N PHE A 2 1.10 -4.79 -9.44
CA PHE A 2 1.87 -5.77 -8.69
C PHE A 2 1.22 -7.14 -8.84
N VAL A 3 1.97 -8.14 -9.30
CA VAL A 3 1.47 -9.49 -9.58
C VAL A 3 2.26 -10.48 -8.75
N VAL A 4 1.56 -11.42 -8.09
CA VAL A 4 2.18 -12.46 -7.27
C VAL A 4 1.61 -13.81 -7.66
N LEU A 5 2.49 -14.71 -8.09
CA LEU A 5 2.15 -16.10 -8.43
C LEU A 5 2.30 -17.00 -7.20
N ASP A 6 1.81 -18.23 -7.30
CA ASP A 6 1.77 -19.18 -6.19
C ASP A 6 3.15 -19.71 -5.76
N ASP A 7 4.13 -19.68 -6.65
CA ASP A 7 5.53 -20.05 -6.41
C ASP A 7 6.39 -18.90 -5.86
N ALA A 8 5.83 -17.70 -5.72
CA ALA A 8 6.55 -16.54 -5.22
C ALA A 8 6.85 -16.67 -3.71
N ASP A 9 8.00 -16.14 -3.29
CA ASP A 9 8.28 -15.92 -1.87
C ASP A 9 7.25 -14.94 -1.28
N LEU A 10 6.29 -15.49 -0.52
CA LEU A 10 5.14 -14.76 -0.01
C LEU A 10 5.54 -13.64 0.96
N GLU A 11 6.49 -13.89 1.86
CA GLU A 11 6.92 -12.90 2.85
C GLU A 11 7.62 -11.72 2.17
N ARG A 12 8.50 -12.04 1.21
CA ARG A 12 9.15 -11.01 0.40
C ARG A 12 8.14 -10.24 -0.44
N ALA A 13 7.19 -10.92 -1.07
CA ALA A 13 6.15 -10.29 -1.88
C ALA A 13 5.29 -9.33 -1.05
N VAL A 14 4.90 -9.72 0.17
CA VAL A 14 4.17 -8.85 1.10
C VAL A 14 5.00 -7.62 1.44
N LYS A 15 6.25 -7.79 1.88
CA LYS A 15 7.13 -6.67 2.24
C LYS A 15 7.30 -5.67 1.10
N ILE A 16 7.59 -6.15 -0.11
CA ILE A 16 7.75 -5.30 -1.29
C ILE A 16 6.41 -4.65 -1.67
N GLY A 17 5.31 -5.41 -1.62
CA GLY A 17 3.98 -4.89 -1.96
C GLY A 17 3.58 -3.71 -1.07
N VAL A 18 3.82 -3.80 0.23
CA VAL A 18 3.54 -2.72 1.20
C VAL A 18 4.35 -1.48 0.85
N GLN A 19 5.66 -1.64 0.67
CA GLN A 19 6.53 -0.54 0.30
C GLN A 19 6.12 0.08 -1.05
N ALA A 20 5.84 -0.74 -2.06
CA ALA A 20 5.43 -0.29 -3.39
C ALA A 20 4.10 0.47 -3.39
N ARG A 21 3.23 0.23 -2.41
CA ARG A 21 1.94 0.91 -2.27
C ARG A 21 2.00 2.17 -1.42
N LEU A 22 2.87 2.19 -0.41
CA LEU A 22 2.92 3.24 0.61
C LEU A 22 4.10 4.20 0.47
N ASN A 23 5.10 3.90 -0.35
CA ASN A 23 6.21 4.81 -0.59
C ASN A 23 5.70 6.22 -0.97
N ASN A 24 6.24 7.25 -0.32
CA ASN A 24 5.77 8.64 -0.42
C ASN A 24 4.26 8.80 -0.22
N ALA A 25 3.67 8.13 0.78
CA ALA A 25 2.23 8.08 1.03
C ALA A 25 1.40 7.60 -0.19
N GLY A 26 2.00 6.78 -1.06
CA GLY A 26 1.38 6.30 -2.29
C GLY A 26 1.30 7.36 -3.40
N GLN A 27 1.90 8.53 -3.22
CA GLN A 27 1.96 9.64 -4.17
C GLN A 27 3.07 9.42 -5.21
N VAL A 28 3.10 8.22 -5.78
CA VAL A 28 4.03 7.83 -6.83
C VAL A 28 3.20 7.38 -8.03
N CYS A 29 3.53 7.89 -9.22
CA CYS A 29 2.82 7.53 -10.45
C CYS A 29 2.86 6.01 -10.69
N THR A 30 4.01 5.39 -10.41
CA THR A 30 4.27 3.95 -10.52
C THR A 30 3.88 3.13 -9.29
N ALA A 31 3.29 3.73 -8.25
CA ALA A 31 2.87 3.01 -7.05
C ALA A 31 1.97 1.80 -7.39
N ALA A 32 2.08 0.74 -6.60
CA ALA A 32 1.31 -0.49 -6.75
C ALA A 32 -0.18 -0.28 -6.39
N LYS A 33 -0.95 0.33 -7.29
CA LYS A 33 -2.37 0.65 -7.03
C LYS A 33 -3.31 -0.56 -7.16
N ARG A 34 -2.90 -1.55 -7.96
CA ARG A 34 -3.64 -2.80 -8.21
C ARG A 34 -2.71 -3.98 -7.94
N PHE A 35 -3.23 -4.95 -7.19
CA PHE A 35 -2.61 -6.21 -6.86
C PHE A 35 -3.38 -7.33 -7.56
N ILE A 36 -2.66 -8.22 -8.24
CA ILE A 36 -3.21 -9.41 -8.90
C ILE A 36 -2.51 -10.59 -8.26
N LEU A 37 -3.27 -11.45 -7.58
CA LEU A 37 -2.74 -12.54 -6.78
C LEU A 37 -3.24 -13.86 -7.35
N HIS A 38 -2.39 -14.86 -7.38
CA HIS A 38 -2.82 -16.23 -7.63
C HIS A 38 -3.77 -16.69 -6.52
N GLU A 39 -4.85 -17.38 -6.88
CA GLU A 39 -5.93 -17.75 -5.95
C GLU A 39 -5.42 -18.53 -4.73
N ASN A 40 -4.50 -19.48 -4.94
CA ASN A 40 -3.89 -20.31 -3.89
C ASN A 40 -3.18 -19.53 -2.76
N ILE A 41 -2.75 -18.29 -3.02
CA ILE A 41 -2.01 -17.48 -2.04
C ILE A 41 -2.76 -16.20 -1.61
N ALA A 42 -3.92 -15.91 -2.23
CA ALA A 42 -4.58 -14.62 -2.11
C ALA A 42 -4.94 -14.30 -0.65
N ASP A 43 -5.55 -15.23 0.07
CA ASP A 43 -5.99 -15.02 1.46
C ASP A 43 -4.82 -14.84 2.42
N ALA A 44 -3.77 -15.64 2.27
CA ALA A 44 -2.56 -15.55 3.08
C ALA A 44 -1.81 -14.23 2.82
N PHE A 45 -1.69 -13.82 1.56
CA PHE A 45 -1.13 -12.53 1.18
C PHE A 45 -1.95 -11.39 1.79
N LEU A 46 -3.26 -11.39 1.63
CA LEU A 46 -4.14 -10.32 2.12
C LEU A 46 -4.06 -10.15 3.64
N THR A 47 -4.00 -11.26 4.37
CA THR A 47 -3.86 -11.26 5.83
C THR A 47 -2.56 -10.59 6.23
N LYS A 48 -1.42 -11.09 5.75
CA LYS A 48 -0.08 -10.56 6.08
C LYS A 48 0.12 -9.13 5.60
N PHE A 49 -0.37 -8.82 4.40
CA PHE A 49 -0.32 -7.47 3.83
C PHE A 49 -1.11 -6.48 4.69
N SER A 50 -2.31 -6.84 5.13
CA SER A 50 -3.14 -5.99 6.00
C SER A 50 -2.51 -5.79 7.38
N GLU A 51 -1.90 -6.82 7.95
CA GLU A 51 -1.15 -6.72 9.19
C GLU A 51 0.04 -5.78 9.05
N ALA A 52 0.85 -5.95 8.00
CA ALA A 52 1.99 -5.07 7.72
C ALA A 52 1.57 -3.61 7.51
N PHE A 53 0.44 -3.36 6.84
CA PHE A 53 -0.13 -2.01 6.70
C PHE A 53 -0.43 -1.35 8.05
N ARG A 54 -0.97 -2.12 9.01
CA ARG A 54 -1.32 -1.60 10.34
C ARG A 54 -0.10 -1.24 11.18
N GLN A 55 1.07 -1.81 10.88
CA GLN A 55 2.32 -1.52 11.60
C GLN A 55 3.04 -0.26 11.12
N VAL A 56 2.53 0.39 10.07
CA VAL A 56 3.13 1.60 9.51
C VAL A 56 2.96 2.77 10.48
N LYS A 57 4.08 3.39 10.84
CA LYS A 57 4.14 4.58 11.70
C LYS A 57 3.94 5.84 10.88
N ILE A 58 2.80 6.49 11.10
CA ILE A 58 2.45 7.78 10.48
C ILE A 58 2.92 8.90 11.41
N GLY A 59 3.56 9.93 10.87
CA GLY A 59 4.10 11.01 11.70
C GLY A 59 4.76 12.14 10.93
N ASP A 60 5.54 12.93 11.65
CA ASP A 60 6.36 14.02 11.10
C ASP A 60 7.44 13.42 10.18
N PRO A 61 7.58 13.87 8.92
CA PRO A 61 8.61 13.36 8.01
C PRO A 61 10.05 13.65 8.46
N LEU A 62 10.27 14.54 9.44
CA LEU A 62 11.59 14.81 10.03
C LEU A 62 11.91 13.89 11.21
N ASP A 63 10.93 13.14 11.74
CA ASP A 63 11.15 12.12 12.77
C ASP A 63 11.64 10.82 12.11
N GLU A 64 12.84 10.34 12.49
CA GLU A 64 13.44 9.11 11.94
C GLU A 64 12.60 7.85 12.22
N SER A 65 11.71 7.88 13.21
CA SER A 65 10.80 6.79 13.52
C SER A 65 9.56 6.75 12.62
N THR A 66 9.30 7.82 11.87
CA THR A 66 8.20 7.90 10.90
C THR A 66 8.52 7.05 9.67
N THR A 67 7.56 6.21 9.28
CA THR A 67 7.67 5.36 8.08
C THR A 67 6.68 5.78 6.99
N LEU A 68 5.74 6.66 7.30
CA LEU A 68 4.78 7.23 6.37
C LEU A 68 4.52 8.70 6.69
N GLY A 69 5.03 9.59 5.83
CA GLY A 69 4.77 11.02 5.92
C GLY A 69 3.38 11.43 5.40
N PRO A 70 3.06 12.73 5.47
CA PRO A 70 1.77 13.25 5.01
C PRO A 70 1.65 13.26 3.48
N LEU A 71 0.43 13.55 3.00
CA LEU A 71 0.21 13.92 1.60
C LEU A 71 0.78 15.32 1.31
N SER A 72 0.99 15.64 0.03
CA SER A 72 1.66 16.88 -0.41
C SER A 72 0.89 18.16 -0.08
N SER A 73 -0.44 18.07 0.06
CA SER A 73 -1.29 19.23 0.35
C SER A 73 -2.62 18.81 0.97
N LYS A 74 -3.35 19.78 1.53
CA LYS A 74 -4.71 19.57 2.02
C LYS A 74 -5.67 19.14 0.90
N ASP A 75 -5.55 19.74 -0.29
CA ASP A 75 -6.36 19.34 -1.45
C ASP A 75 -6.10 17.89 -1.86
N ALA A 76 -4.85 17.43 -1.80
CA ALA A 76 -4.51 16.03 -2.04
C ALA A 76 -5.12 15.08 -1.00
N LEU A 77 -5.41 15.55 0.22
CA LEU A 77 -6.12 14.79 1.25
C LEU A 77 -7.64 14.82 1.05
N ASP A 78 -8.20 15.91 0.55
CA ASP A 78 -9.64 16.09 0.40
C ASP A 78 -10.18 15.53 -0.93
N THR A 79 -9.38 15.55 -1.99
CA THR A 79 -9.75 15.02 -3.32
C THR A 79 -10.06 13.51 -3.29
N PRO A 80 -9.26 12.63 -2.65
CA PRO A 80 -9.58 11.20 -2.54
C PRO A 80 -10.91 10.93 -1.83
N LYS A 81 -11.34 11.81 -0.92
CA LYS A 81 -12.64 11.69 -0.22
C LYS A 81 -13.81 12.00 -1.16
N GLN A 82 -13.61 12.83 -2.18
CA GLN A 82 -14.62 13.23 -3.16
C GLN A 82 -14.76 12.23 -4.32
N THR A 83 -13.71 11.46 -4.63
CA THR A 83 -13.82 10.29 -5.52
C THR A 83 -14.54 9.16 -4.78
N ARG A 84 -15.83 9.39 -4.55
CA ARG A 84 -16.82 8.42 -4.12
C ARG A 84 -16.70 7.23 -5.05
N TRP A 85 -16.43 6.07 -4.48
CA TRP A 85 -16.62 4.78 -5.11
C TRP A 85 -18.09 4.63 -5.50
N THR A 86 -18.51 5.25 -6.60
CA THR A 86 -19.73 4.87 -7.32
C THR A 86 -19.41 3.54 -7.97
N ARG A 87 -19.69 2.47 -7.21
CA ARG A 87 -19.64 1.08 -7.66
C ARG A 87 -20.20 0.96 -9.08
N ARG A 88 -19.41 0.42 -9.99
CA ARG A 88 -19.85 -0.76 -10.73
C ARG A 88 -19.27 -1.97 -10.01
#